data_AF-A0A951XLN7-F1
#
_entry.id   AF-A0A951XLN7-F1
#
_cell.length_a   1.000
_cell.length_b   1.000
_cell.length_c   1.000
_cell.angle_alpha   90.00
_cell.angle_beta   90.00
_cell.angle_gamma   90.00
#
_symmetry.space_group_name_H-M   'P 1'
#
loop_
_entity.id
_entity.type
_entity.pdbx_description
1 polymer ?
#
loop_
_entity_poly.entity_id
_entity_poly.type
_entity_poly.pdbx_seq_one_letter_code
_entity_poly.pdbx_strand_id
1 'polypeptide(L)'
;MLRLLVVMLLAFAASAFAGPGSASRPVDLDRPGAIEALKDRNPVHHDKIQRILQGAQRLPLPSIRGWIQAQFGATDVSPPLPIKTSFPPKARLSFTLDEVRYSATVTLVGTEGKVVPAE
;
A
#
# COMPACT_ATOMS: atom_id res chain seq x y z
N MET A 1 40.23 25.91 36.50
CA MET A 1 39.88 24.48 36.44
C MET A 1 38.94 24.15 37.59
N LEU A 2 37.63 24.02 37.30
CA LEU A 2 36.59 23.32 38.08
C LEU A 2 35.27 23.45 37.29
N ARG A 3 35.17 22.80 36.13
CA ARG A 3 34.28 21.66 35.86
C ARG A 3 32.83 21.83 36.36
N LEU A 4 31.94 21.99 35.37
CA LEU A 4 30.58 21.41 35.23
C LEU A 4 29.61 21.65 36.40
N LEU A 5 28.38 22.12 36.22
CA LEU A 5 27.37 21.55 35.33
C LEU A 5 26.14 22.47 35.40
N VAL A 6 26.08 23.54 34.60
CA VAL A 6 24.90 24.43 34.56
C VAL A 6 23.94 23.92 33.49
N VAL A 7 23.00 23.10 33.95
CA VAL A 7 21.60 23.06 33.52
C VAL A 7 21.38 23.11 31.99
N MET A 8 21.63 22.00 31.31
CA MET A 8 21.10 21.76 29.95
C MET A 8 19.70 21.16 30.09
N LEU A 9 18.73 22.03 30.36
CA LEU A 9 17.32 21.70 30.45
C LEU A 9 16.61 22.40 29.29
N LEU A 10 16.61 21.80 28.11
CA LEU A 10 15.77 22.27 27.00
C LEU A 10 15.24 21.06 26.21
N ALA A 11 14.05 20.64 26.64
CA ALA A 11 12.92 20.15 25.85
C ALA A 11 13.23 19.37 24.55
N PHE A 12 13.16 18.04 24.63
CA PHE A 12 12.77 17.21 23.49
C PHE A 12 11.41 16.59 23.78
N ALA A 13 10.38 17.44 23.89
CA ALA A 13 8.99 17.02 23.86
C ALA A 13 8.51 17.09 22.41
N ALA A 14 8.68 16.01 21.67
CA ALA A 14 7.91 15.73 20.47
C ALA A 14 7.17 14.40 20.68
N SER A 15 6.29 14.38 21.68
CA SER A 15 5.19 13.41 21.67
C SER A 15 4.31 13.77 20.48
N ALA A 16 4.59 13.16 19.33
CA ALA A 16 3.66 13.18 18.21
C ALA A 16 2.36 12.55 18.71
N PHE A 17 1.40 13.39 19.05
CA PHE A 17 0.05 12.96 19.33
C PHE A 17 -0.49 12.43 18.01
N ALA A 18 -0.38 11.11 17.79
CA ALA A 18 -1.11 10.42 16.74
C ALA A 18 -2.60 10.57 17.08
N GLY A 19 -3.18 11.67 16.62
CA GLY A 19 -4.62 11.89 16.72
C GLY A 19 -5.35 10.72 16.05
N PRO A 20 -6.57 10.38 16.50
CA PRO A 20 -7.36 9.32 15.88
C PRO A 20 -7.40 9.59 14.38
N GLY A 21 -6.78 8.68 13.63
CA GLY A 21 -6.43 8.87 12.24
C GLY A 21 -7.64 9.29 11.45
N SER A 22 -7.66 10.56 11.01
CA SER A 22 -8.41 10.90 9.81
C SER A 22 -7.91 9.94 8.76
N ALA A 23 -8.76 9.00 8.33
CA ALA A 23 -8.43 8.05 7.29
C ALA A 23 -8.05 8.86 6.05
N SER A 24 -6.76 9.14 5.90
CA SER A 24 -6.24 9.94 4.82
C SER A 24 -6.67 9.25 3.54
N ARG A 25 -7.25 10.03 2.61
CA ARG A 25 -7.71 9.48 1.34
C ARG A 25 -6.53 8.69 0.73
N PRO A 26 -6.72 7.42 0.35
CA PRO A 26 -5.64 6.63 -0.22
C PRO A 26 -4.99 7.36 -1.38
N VAL A 27 -3.66 7.30 -1.46
CA VAL A 27 -2.92 7.74 -2.64
C VAL A 27 -3.36 6.86 -3.81
N ASP A 28 -4.15 7.45 -4.71
CA ASP A 28 -4.58 6.78 -5.92
C ASP A 28 -3.42 6.74 -6.92
N LEU A 29 -2.90 5.52 -7.13
CA LEU A 29 -1.78 5.22 -8.02
C LEU A 29 -2.22 5.12 -9.49
N ASP A 30 -3.53 5.05 -9.75
CA ASP A 30 -4.06 5.05 -11.12
C ASP A 30 -4.11 6.46 -11.72
N ARG A 31 -3.85 7.51 -10.93
CA ARG A 31 -3.75 8.88 -11.43
C ARG A 31 -2.51 9.03 -12.32
N PRO A 32 -2.60 9.75 -13.45
CA PRO A 32 -1.46 10.02 -14.31
C PRO A 32 -0.29 10.63 -13.52
N GLY A 33 0.91 10.08 -13.69
CA GLY A 33 2.12 10.58 -13.02
C GLY A 33 2.27 10.19 -11.55
N ALA A 34 1.32 9.45 -10.96
CA ALA A 34 1.35 9.17 -9.51
C ALA A 34 2.49 8.24 -9.09
N ILE A 35 2.81 7.25 -9.92
CA ILE A 35 3.93 6.33 -9.66
C ILE A 35 5.26 7.05 -9.92
N GLU A 36 5.36 7.83 -10.98
CA GLU A 36 6.56 8.59 -11.34
C GLU A 36 6.90 9.60 -10.25
N ALA A 37 5.90 10.36 -9.76
CA ALA A 37 6.07 11.30 -8.65
C ALA A 37 6.48 10.61 -7.34
N LEU A 38 6.16 9.32 -7.17
CA LEU A 38 6.55 8.57 -5.99
C LEU A 38 8.05 8.25 -5.99
N LYS A 39 8.67 8.10 -7.17
CA LYS A 39 10.11 7.83 -7.30
C LYS A 39 10.94 8.92 -6.61
N ASP A 40 10.55 10.19 -6.77
CA ASP A 40 11.27 11.33 -6.19
C ASP A 40 10.93 11.53 -4.71
N ARG A 41 9.68 11.26 -4.31
CA ARG A 41 9.19 11.53 -2.94
C ARG A 41 9.53 10.42 -1.95
N ASN A 42 9.44 9.17 -2.39
CA ASN A 42 9.69 7.99 -1.57
C ASN A 42 10.12 6.81 -2.48
N PRO A 43 11.42 6.75 -2.85
CA PRO A 43 11.94 5.72 -3.75
C PRO A 43 11.76 4.31 -3.18
N VAL A 44 11.80 4.14 -1.86
CA VAL A 44 11.59 2.84 -1.21
C VAL A 44 10.16 2.34 -1.42
N HIS A 45 9.16 3.21 -1.25
CA HIS A 45 7.77 2.86 -1.51
C HIS A 45 7.51 2.64 -3.00
N HIS A 46 8.12 3.44 -3.86
CA HIS A 46 8.07 3.24 -5.31
C HIS A 46 8.50 1.81 -5.68
N ASP A 47 9.65 1.35 -5.20
CA ASP A 47 10.17 0.03 -5.53
C ASP A 47 9.28 -1.09 -4.98
N LYS A 48 8.80 -0.96 -3.73
CA LYS A 48 7.83 -1.92 -3.16
C LYS A 48 6.54 -1.95 -3.98
N ILE A 49 5.99 -0.80 -4.33
CA ILE A 49 4.74 -0.68 -5.09
C ILE A 49 4.88 -1.30 -6.48
N GLN A 50 5.97 -1.02 -7.21
CA GLN A 50 6.20 -1.64 -8.51
C GLN A 50 6.22 -3.18 -8.41
N ARG A 51 6.90 -3.73 -7.39
CA ARG A 51 6.95 -5.18 -7.15
C ARG A 51 5.59 -5.75 -6.75
N ILE A 52 4.83 -5.05 -5.90
CA ILE A 52 3.45 -5.42 -5.53
C ILE A 52 2.57 -5.47 -6.78
N LEU A 53 2.56 -4.41 -7.59
CA LEU A 53 1.72 -4.31 -8.79
C LEU A 53 2.07 -5.38 -9.83
N GLN A 54 3.34 -5.70 -10.02
CA GLN A 54 3.76 -6.77 -10.94
C GLN A 54 3.41 -8.16 -10.42
N GLY A 55 3.64 -8.43 -9.13
CA GLY A 55 3.36 -9.74 -8.53
C GLY A 55 1.86 -10.03 -8.41
N ALA A 56 1.05 -9.04 -8.02
CA ALA A 56 -0.39 -9.18 -7.85
C ALA A 56 -1.12 -9.55 -9.16
N GLN A 57 -0.58 -9.19 -10.33
CA GLN A 57 -1.15 -9.58 -11.62
C GLN A 57 -1.07 -11.09 -11.90
N ARG A 58 -0.11 -11.79 -11.27
CA ARG A 58 0.23 -13.18 -11.56
C ARG A 58 -0.22 -14.17 -10.49
N LEU A 59 -0.61 -13.66 -9.32
CA LEU A 59 -1.00 -14.48 -8.19
C LEU A 59 -2.51 -14.76 -8.20
N PRO A 60 -2.95 -15.94 -7.75
CA PRO A 60 -4.36 -16.19 -7.49
C PRO A 60 -4.91 -15.15 -6.52
N LEU A 61 -6.11 -14.64 -6.79
CA LEU A 61 -6.78 -13.62 -5.98
C LEU A 61 -6.76 -13.90 -4.46
N PRO A 62 -7.05 -15.13 -3.99
CA PRO A 62 -7.02 -15.43 -2.56
C PRO A 62 -5.64 -15.29 -1.92
N SER A 63 -4.57 -15.45 -2.70
CA SER A 63 -3.18 -15.43 -2.23
C SER A 63 -2.60 -14.01 -2.16
N ILE A 64 -3.16 -13.04 -2.90
CA ILE A 64 -2.61 -11.69 -3.01
C ILE A 64 -2.45 -11.02 -1.63
N ARG A 65 -3.48 -11.09 -0.77
CA ARG A 65 -3.45 -10.43 0.54
C ARG A 65 -2.27 -10.93 1.39
N GLY A 66 -2.21 -12.23 1.64
CA GLY A 66 -1.19 -12.83 2.50
C GLY A 66 0.21 -12.62 1.94
N TRP A 67 0.36 -12.69 0.61
CA TRP A 67 1.63 -12.42 -0.05
C TRP A 67 2.09 -10.97 0.15
N ILE A 68 1.21 -9.97 -0.03
CA ILE A 68 1.57 -8.55 0.17
C ILE A 68 2.01 -8.32 1.62
N GLN A 69 1.26 -8.85 2.59
CA GLN A 69 1.57 -8.72 4.01
C GLN A 69 2.93 -9.35 4.34
N ALA A 70 3.17 -10.58 3.90
CA ALA A 70 4.38 -11.32 4.22
C ALA A 70 5.64 -10.75 3.54
N GLN A 71 5.55 -10.32 2.28
CA GLN A 71 6.72 -9.93 1.49
C GLN A 71 7.07 -8.44 1.61
N PHE A 72 6.11 -7.58 1.96
CA PHE A 72 6.31 -6.13 1.95
C PHE A 72 6.03 -5.48 3.30
N GLY A 73 5.55 -6.24 4.29
CA GLY A 73 5.18 -5.72 5.61
C GLY A 73 3.98 -4.76 5.57
N ALA A 74 3.13 -4.87 4.54
CA ALA A 74 1.99 -3.98 4.39
C ALA A 74 0.85 -4.35 5.35
N THR A 75 0.09 -3.35 5.79
CA THR A 75 -1.10 -3.50 6.63
C THR A 75 -2.35 -3.07 5.86
N ASP A 76 -3.53 -3.23 6.47
CA ASP A 76 -4.85 -2.84 5.91
C ASP A 76 -5.09 -3.31 4.46
N VAL A 77 -4.53 -4.47 4.11
CA VAL A 77 -4.61 -5.02 2.76
C VAL A 77 -6.04 -5.49 2.50
N SER A 78 -6.79 -4.64 1.80
CA SER A 78 -8.19 -4.92 1.49
C SER A 78 -8.26 -6.04 0.45
N PRO A 79 -9.20 -7.00 0.62
CA PRO A 79 -9.40 -7.99 -0.41
C PRO A 79 -9.88 -7.26 -1.68
N PRO A 80 -9.46 -7.70 -2.87
CA PRO A 80 -9.93 -7.10 -4.10
C PRO A 80 -11.43 -7.32 -4.27
N LEU A 81 -12.24 -6.31 -3.94
CA LEU A 81 -13.69 -6.32 -4.08
C LEU A 81 -14.17 -5.01 -4.73
N PRO A 82 -15.07 -5.06 -5.73
CA PRO A 82 -15.39 -6.19 -6.59
C PRO A 82 -14.36 -6.36 -7.73
N ILE A 83 -14.18 -7.60 -8.21
CA ILE A 83 -13.60 -7.85 -9.54
C ILE A 83 -14.55 -7.19 -10.55
N LYS A 84 -14.05 -6.29 -11.39
CA LYS A 84 -14.86 -5.67 -12.44
C LYS A 84 -15.20 -6.72 -13.50
N THR A 85 -16.38 -6.63 -14.10
CA THR A 85 -16.84 -7.46 -15.24
C THR A 85 -16.09 -7.13 -16.56
N SER A 86 -14.81 -6.77 -16.46
CA SER A 86 -13.94 -6.52 -17.61
C SER A 86 -13.28 -7.81 -18.09
N PHE A 87 -12.92 -7.86 -19.36
CA PHE A 87 -12.05 -8.90 -19.93
C PHE A 87 -10.76 -8.24 -20.44
N PRO A 88 -9.57 -8.55 -19.88
CA PRO A 88 -9.32 -9.39 -18.71
C PRO A 88 -9.88 -8.81 -17.39
N PRO A 89 -10.09 -9.65 -16.36
CA PRO A 89 -10.64 -9.21 -15.08
C PRO A 89 -9.71 -8.22 -14.37
N LYS A 90 -10.30 -7.17 -13.78
CA LYS A 90 -9.58 -6.14 -13.02
C LYS A 90 -10.03 -6.11 -11.57
N ALA A 91 -9.10 -5.81 -10.68
CA ALA A 91 -9.34 -5.72 -9.25
C ALA A 91 -8.81 -4.41 -8.67
N ARG A 92 -9.55 -3.80 -7.75
CA ARG A 92 -9.04 -2.68 -6.95
C ARG A 92 -8.31 -3.22 -5.73
N LEU A 93 -7.04 -2.89 -5.61
CA LEU A 93 -6.19 -3.25 -4.49
C LEU A 93 -5.96 -2.00 -3.62
N SER A 94 -6.01 -2.16 -2.29
CA SER A 94 -5.53 -1.13 -1.36
C SER A 94 -4.74 -1.76 -0.23
N PHE A 95 -3.70 -1.06 0.22
CA PHE A 95 -2.77 -1.49 1.25
C PHE A 95 -2.10 -0.27 1.86
N THR A 96 -1.60 -0.42 3.08
CA THR A 96 -0.83 0.61 3.78
C THR A 96 0.64 0.17 3.84
N LEU A 97 1.55 1.03 3.42
CA LEU A 97 2.99 0.88 3.69
C LEU A 97 3.38 1.97 4.68
N ASP A 98 3.98 1.55 5.79
CA ASP A 98 4.22 2.38 6.97
C ASP A 98 2.90 3.04 7.42
N GLU A 99 2.70 4.33 7.15
CA GLU A 99 1.47 5.07 7.48
C GLU A 99 0.71 5.57 6.24
N VAL A 100 1.20 5.22 5.03
CA VAL A 100 0.64 5.74 3.78
C VAL A 100 -0.23 4.69 3.13
N ARG A 101 -1.53 4.99 3.03
CA ARG A 101 -2.50 4.15 2.32
C ARG A 101 -2.43 4.39 0.83
N TYR A 102 -2.26 3.33 0.06
CA TYR A 102 -2.23 3.34 -1.40
C TYR A 102 -3.42 2.58 -1.97
N SER A 103 -3.79 2.92 -3.21
CA SER A 103 -4.76 2.15 -3.98
C SER A 103 -4.43 2.14 -5.47
N ALA A 104 -4.66 1.01 -6.12
CA ALA A 104 -4.39 0.82 -7.55
C ALA A 104 -5.35 -0.20 -8.16
N THR A 105 -5.57 -0.11 -9.47
CA THR A 105 -6.25 -1.14 -10.26
C THR A 105 -5.22 -2.09 -10.85
N VAL A 106 -5.35 -3.38 -10.57
CA VAL A 106 -4.51 -4.43 -11.17
C VAL A 106 -5.34 -5.23 -12.17
N THR A 107 -4.71 -5.59 -13.29
CA THR A 107 -5.27 -6.55 -14.26
C THR A 107 -4.83 -7.94 -13.85
N LEU A 108 -5.76 -8.87 -13.72
CA LEU A 108 -5.47 -10.22 -13.30
C LEU A 108 -5.21 -11.08 -14.54
N VAL A 109 -4.07 -11.77 -14.57
CA VAL A 109 -3.66 -12.64 -15.67
C VAL A 109 -3.86 -14.09 -15.24
N GLY A 110 -4.41 -14.94 -16.12
CA GLY A 110 -4.61 -16.36 -15.84
C GLY A 110 -5.83 -16.71 -14.99
N THR A 111 -6.60 -15.73 -14.52
CA THR A 111 -7.96 -15.93 -14.01
C THR A 111 -8.94 -15.95 -15.18
N GLU A 112 -8.91 -17.02 -15.98
CA GLU A 112 -10.05 -17.35 -16.83
C GLU A 112 -11.24 -17.62 -15.89
N GLY A 113 -12.27 -16.80 -15.98
CA GLY A 113 -13.50 -17.06 -15.23
C GLY A 113 -14.05 -18.42 -15.66
N LYS A 114 -14.05 -19.40 -14.76
CA LYS A 114 -14.80 -20.63 -15.02
C LYS A 114 -16.27 -20.28 -15.04
N VAL A 115 -16.89 -20.38 -16.22
CA VAL A 115 -18.34 -20.37 -16.34
C VAL A 115 -18.85 -21.63 -15.64
N VAL A 116 -19.49 -21.45 -14.49
CA VAL A 116 -20.21 -22.51 -13.80
C VAL A 116 -21.71 -22.30 -14.03
N PRO A 117 -22.51 -23.34 -14.29
CA PRO A 117 -23.95 -23.22 -14.37
C PRO A 117 -24.52 -22.61 -13.09
N ALA A 118 -25.54 -21.77 -13.23
CA ALA A 118 -26.36 -21.40 -12.09
C ALA A 118 -27.18 -22.63 -11.67
N GLU A 119 -27.14 -23.00 -10.39
CA GLU A 119 -28.04 -24.00 -9.81
C GLU A 119 -29.44 -23.43 -9.62
#